data_AF-A0A9P5NYD8-F1
#
_entry.id   AF-A0A9P5NYD8-F1
#
_cell.length_a   1.000
_cell.length_b   1.000
_cell.length_c   1.000
_cell.angle_alpha   90.00
_cell.angle_beta   90.00
_cell.angle_gamma   90.00
#
_symmetry.space_group_name_H-M   'P 1'
#
loop_
_entity.id
_entity.type
_entity.pdbx_description
1 polymer ?
#
loop_
_entity_poly.entity_id
_entity_poly.type
_entity_poly.pdbx_seq_one_letter_code
_entity_poly.pdbx_strand_id
1 'polypeptide(L)'
;MCSSTKRTQHGIFISMETRIEQKSRAQGSNSHFTFVLLLQIFPFLCTMAFSSVGRKKMAGHAAFLLVDIIVLALAARVNQFQDFFYVADIFPLALSIISLVFVVTLTALDFALVNSYTARPQSEIGIFGVLSIFWLAFNAFSTSRWRLVPLQCDSIPSDFLDERHWCKDLQALKSFVWINFLICFGITLFTLRYAISQYNRGNKHVFQMPLSRYQPDLNVNNDGLSFYGGRGSEFLQFEKLT
;
A
#
# COMPACT_ATOMS: atom_id res chain seq x y z
N MET A 1 55.16 33.34 1.03
CA MET A 1 55.35 32.20 1.96
C MET A 1 53.98 31.66 2.36
N CYS A 2 53.92 30.38 2.73
CA CYS A 2 52.74 29.52 2.93
C CYS A 2 52.23 28.79 1.69
N SER A 3 52.99 27.72 1.44
CA SER A 3 52.74 26.54 0.64
C SER A 3 51.77 25.58 1.36
N SER A 4 51.06 24.80 0.54
CA SER A 4 50.63 23.41 0.80
C SER A 4 49.48 23.13 1.77
N THR A 5 48.33 22.69 1.23
CA THR A 5 47.60 21.53 1.76
C THR A 5 46.79 20.87 0.62
N LYS A 6 47.46 20.00 -0.14
CA LYS A 6 46.88 19.17 -1.21
C LYS A 6 47.31 17.72 -0.97
N ARG A 7 46.71 17.04 0.01
CA ARG A 7 46.86 15.57 0.19
C ARG A 7 45.95 15.03 1.28
N THR A 8 44.73 14.60 0.95
CA THR A 8 43.96 13.49 1.60
C THR A 8 42.55 13.38 1.02
N GLN A 9 42.40 13.03 -0.25
CA GLN A 9 41.08 12.62 -0.80
C GLN A 9 41.16 11.52 -1.86
N HIS A 10 42.25 10.74 -1.90
CA HIS A 10 42.37 9.59 -2.82
C HIS A 10 42.29 8.21 -2.15
N GLY A 11 42.11 8.15 -0.82
CA GLY A 11 42.12 6.88 -0.07
C GLY A 11 40.75 6.25 0.21
N ILE A 12 39.64 6.96 -0.03
CA ILE A 12 38.28 6.50 0.32
C ILE A 12 37.54 5.94 -0.91
N PHE A 13 37.94 6.32 -2.11
CA PHE A 13 37.24 5.93 -3.35
C PHE A 13 37.47 4.45 -3.73
N ILE A 14 38.64 3.88 -3.42
CA ILE A 14 38.97 2.49 -3.83
C ILE A 14 38.35 1.43 -2.88
N SER A 15 37.93 1.83 -1.67
CA SER A 15 37.30 0.91 -0.69
C SER A 15 35.77 0.81 -0.86
N MET A 16 35.15 1.74 -1.59
CA MET A 16 33.72 1.69 -1.92
C MET A 16 33.44 0.82 -3.16
N GLU A 17 34.36 0.79 -4.13
CA GLU A 17 34.14 0.10 -5.40
C GLU A 17 34.12 -1.43 -5.28
N THR A 18 34.85 -2.01 -4.32
CA THR A 18 34.82 -3.45 -4.05
C THR A 18 33.63 -3.90 -3.19
N ARG A 19 32.90 -2.97 -2.57
CA ARG A 19 31.72 -3.31 -1.75
C ARG A 19 30.41 -3.31 -2.56
N ILE A 20 30.41 -2.70 -3.74
CA ILE A 20 29.25 -2.66 -4.66
C ILE A 20 29.11 -3.99 -5.43
N GLU A 21 30.20 -4.65 -5.80
CA GLU A 21 30.14 -5.94 -6.52
C GLU A 21 29.63 -7.12 -5.66
N GLN A 22 29.90 -7.12 -4.35
CA GLN A 22 29.44 -8.19 -3.46
C GLN A 22 27.97 -8.05 -3.02
N LYS A 23 27.44 -6.83 -2.95
CA LYS A 23 26.03 -6.60 -2.55
C LYS A 23 25.04 -6.88 -3.69
N SER A 24 25.49 -6.81 -4.94
CA SER A 24 24.65 -7.10 -6.11
C SER A 24 24.31 -8.61 -6.25
N ARG A 25 25.14 -9.53 -5.72
CA ARG A 25 24.82 -10.98 -5.74
C ARG A 25 23.86 -11.42 -4.63
N ALA A 26 23.77 -10.71 -3.52
CA ALA A 26 22.85 -11.08 -2.42
C ALA A 26 21.43 -10.53 -2.62
N GLN A 27 21.25 -9.51 -3.46
CA GLN A 27 19.96 -8.84 -3.67
C GLN A 27 19.18 -9.35 -4.91
N GLY A 28 19.76 -10.28 -5.68
CA GLY A 28 19.10 -10.95 -6.79
C GLY A 28 18.19 -12.12 -6.42
N SER A 29 18.33 -12.70 -5.22
CA SER A 29 17.62 -13.95 -4.86
C SER A 29 16.23 -13.74 -4.24
N ASN A 30 15.97 -12.60 -3.58
CA ASN A 30 14.68 -12.38 -2.89
C ASN A 30 13.63 -11.66 -3.75
N SER A 31 14.07 -10.85 -4.71
CA SER A 31 13.18 -10.13 -5.64
C SER A 31 12.44 -11.08 -6.60
N HIS A 32 13.09 -12.21 -6.96
CA HIS A 32 12.49 -13.24 -7.80
C HIS A 32 11.36 -14.01 -7.09
N PHE A 33 11.44 -14.21 -5.78
CA PHE A 33 10.46 -15.01 -5.05
C PHE A 33 9.11 -14.30 -4.92
N THR A 34 9.11 -12.98 -4.67
CA THR A 34 7.88 -12.18 -4.58
C THR A 34 7.18 -12.05 -5.94
N PHE A 35 7.95 -11.96 -7.03
CA PHE A 35 7.39 -11.81 -8.38
C PHE A 35 6.78 -13.12 -8.91
N VAL A 36 7.39 -14.26 -8.59
CA VAL A 36 6.87 -15.60 -8.95
C VAL A 36 5.58 -15.91 -8.18
N LEU A 37 5.48 -15.51 -6.90
CA LEU A 37 4.25 -15.68 -6.12
C LEU A 37 3.09 -14.84 -6.68
N LEU A 38 3.36 -13.61 -7.14
CA LEU A 38 2.37 -12.74 -7.77
C LEU A 38 1.86 -13.31 -9.10
N LEU A 39 2.74 -13.88 -9.93
CA LEU A 39 2.38 -14.45 -11.23
C LEU A 39 1.56 -15.75 -11.13
N GLN A 40 1.70 -16.54 -10.06
CA GLN A 40 0.94 -17.78 -9.88
C GLN A 40 -0.49 -17.58 -9.36
N ILE A 41 -0.82 -16.43 -8.78
CA ILE A 41 -2.16 -16.17 -8.23
C ILE A 41 -3.15 -15.63 -9.30
N PHE A 42 -2.64 -14.99 -10.36
CA PHE A 42 -3.46 -14.37 -11.42
C PHE A 42 -4.43 -15.30 -12.18
N PRO A 43 -4.10 -16.57 -12.53
CA PRO A 43 -5.02 -17.40 -13.32
C PRO A 43 -6.25 -17.91 -12.55
N PHE A 44 -6.31 -17.79 -11.22
CA PHE A 44 -7.47 -18.20 -10.42
C PHE A 44 -8.60 -17.15 -10.35
N LEU A 45 -8.42 -15.96 -10.93
CA LEU A 45 -9.37 -14.85 -10.82
C LEU A 45 -10.63 -14.95 -11.71
N CYS A 46 -10.74 -15.93 -12.61
CA CYS A 46 -11.65 -15.80 -13.76
C CYS A 46 -13.11 -16.27 -13.57
N THR A 47 -13.55 -16.77 -12.40
CA THR A 47 -14.91 -17.36 -12.27
C THR A 47 -15.73 -16.97 -11.03
N MET A 48 -15.31 -16.01 -10.21
CA MET A 48 -16.15 -15.52 -9.11
C MET A 48 -17.04 -14.36 -9.58
N ALA A 49 -18.36 -14.52 -9.47
CA ALA A 49 -19.34 -13.47 -9.76
C ALA A 49 -19.25 -12.34 -8.72
N PHE A 50 -18.34 -11.38 -8.93
CA PHE A 50 -18.22 -10.22 -8.05
C PHE A 50 -19.42 -9.28 -8.17
N SER A 51 -19.88 -8.77 -7.03
CA SER A 51 -20.85 -7.68 -7.01
C SER A 51 -20.28 -6.44 -7.71
N SER A 52 -21.16 -5.57 -8.22
CA SER A 52 -20.73 -4.32 -8.89
C SER A 52 -19.87 -3.44 -7.96
N VAL A 53 -20.13 -3.49 -6.65
CA VAL A 53 -19.36 -2.81 -5.60
C VAL A 53 -18.02 -3.50 -5.37
N GLY A 54 -18.01 -4.84 -5.28
CA GLY A 54 -16.80 -5.64 -5.18
C GLY A 54 -15.82 -5.35 -6.32
N ARG A 55 -16.30 -5.25 -7.56
CA ARG A 55 -15.44 -4.89 -8.71
C ARG A 55 -14.78 -3.51 -8.56
N LYS A 56 -15.53 -2.51 -8.07
CA LYS A 56 -14.97 -1.16 -7.82
C LYS A 56 -13.92 -1.17 -6.72
N LYS A 57 -14.18 -1.91 -5.64
CA LYS A 57 -13.21 -2.11 -4.55
C LYS A 57 -11.92 -2.75 -5.06
N MET A 58 -12.04 -3.86 -5.80
CA MET A 58 -10.88 -4.59 -6.32
C MET A 58 -10.08 -3.76 -7.32
N ALA A 59 -10.76 -2.95 -8.15
CA ALA A 59 -10.09 -1.98 -9.01
C ALA A 59 -9.28 -0.95 -8.20
N GLY A 60 -9.82 -0.48 -7.08
CA GLY A 60 -9.11 0.41 -6.16
C GLY A 60 -7.86 -0.23 -5.56
N HIS A 61 -7.95 -1.47 -5.06
CA HIS A 61 -6.81 -2.20 -4.50
C HIS A 61 -5.73 -2.48 -5.57
N ALA A 62 -6.14 -2.85 -6.79
CA ALA A 62 -5.22 -3.07 -7.90
C ALA A 62 -4.51 -1.78 -8.32
N ALA A 63 -5.24 -0.66 -8.40
CA ALA A 63 -4.66 0.65 -8.69
C ALA A 63 -3.67 1.09 -7.60
N PHE A 64 -4.01 0.86 -6.33
CA PHE A 64 -3.10 1.12 -5.21
C PHE A 64 -1.82 0.28 -5.32
N LEU A 65 -1.92 -1.04 -5.53
CA LEU A 65 -0.75 -1.92 -5.70
C LEU A 65 0.15 -1.50 -6.85
N LEU A 66 -0.44 -1.12 -8.00
CA LEU A 66 0.32 -0.66 -9.16
C LEU A 66 1.15 0.59 -8.82
N VAL A 67 0.51 1.59 -8.21
CA VAL A 67 1.18 2.84 -7.83
C VAL A 67 2.21 2.60 -6.73
N ASP A 68 1.92 1.75 -5.76
CA ASP A 68 2.82 1.39 -4.67
C ASP A 68 4.11 0.70 -5.18
N ILE A 69 4.00 -0.18 -6.19
CA ILE A 69 5.17 -0.77 -6.87
C ILE A 69 6.01 0.29 -7.59
N ILE A 70 5.38 1.27 -8.23
CA ILE A 70 6.09 2.39 -8.89
C ILE A 70 6.82 3.23 -7.83
N VAL A 71 6.16 3.56 -6.72
CA VAL A 71 6.78 4.30 -5.61
C VAL A 71 7.96 3.52 -5.02
N LEU A 72 7.80 2.21 -4.82
CA LEU A 72 8.85 1.33 -4.32
C LEU A 72 10.09 1.34 -5.25
N ALA A 73 9.87 1.23 -6.57
CA ALA A 73 10.94 1.25 -7.55
C ALA A 73 11.67 2.60 -7.61
N LEU A 74 10.93 3.71 -7.61
CA LEU A 74 11.51 5.07 -7.59
C LEU A 74 12.26 5.34 -6.29
N ALA A 75 11.69 4.95 -5.14
CA ALA A 75 12.32 5.10 -3.84
C ALA A 75 13.63 4.29 -3.74
N ALA A 76 13.66 3.08 -4.32
CA ALA A 76 14.88 2.27 -4.38
C ALA A 76 15.99 2.96 -5.21
N ARG A 77 15.63 3.51 -6.39
CA ARG A 77 16.58 4.24 -7.25
C ARG A 77 17.13 5.51 -6.58
N VAL A 78 16.26 6.32 -5.98
CA VAL A 78 16.67 7.56 -5.31
C VAL A 78 17.59 7.27 -4.11
N ASN A 79 17.32 6.21 -3.34
CA ASN A 79 18.15 5.83 -2.20
C ASN A 79 19.49 5.20 -2.59
N GLN A 80 19.57 4.53 -3.75
CA GLN A 80 20.82 3.94 -4.23
C GLN A 80 21.90 5.01 -4.48
N PHE A 81 21.51 6.19 -4.96
CA PHE A 81 22.46 7.30 -5.22
C PHE A 81 23.07 7.90 -3.95
N GLN A 82 22.38 7.75 -2.80
CA GLN A 82 22.82 8.32 -1.52
C GLN A 82 23.46 7.29 -0.59
N ASP A 83 23.78 6.09 -1.09
CA ASP A 83 24.32 4.96 -0.30
C ASP A 83 23.53 4.68 0.99
N PHE A 84 22.22 4.99 1.01
CA PHE A 84 21.34 4.85 2.18
C PHE A 84 21.79 5.64 3.43
N PHE A 85 22.62 6.67 3.31
CA PHE A 85 23.13 7.42 4.47
C PHE A 85 22.05 8.20 5.23
N TYR A 86 20.96 8.59 4.56
CA TYR A 86 19.89 9.39 5.17
C TYR A 86 18.67 8.52 5.51
N VAL A 87 18.47 8.28 6.81
CA VAL A 87 17.29 7.55 7.35
C VAL A 87 15.96 8.18 6.90
N ALA A 88 15.94 9.48 6.60
CA ALA A 88 14.74 10.18 6.17
C ALA A 88 14.22 9.75 4.78
N ASP A 89 15.10 9.41 3.85
CA ASP A 89 14.70 9.03 2.49
C ASP A 89 14.32 7.53 2.40
N ILE A 90 14.53 6.78 3.48
CA ILE A 90 14.10 5.38 3.65
C ILE A 90 12.59 5.29 3.98
N PHE A 91 11.95 6.35 4.46
CA PHE A 91 10.54 6.29 4.86
C PHE A 91 9.58 5.88 3.72
N PRO A 92 9.61 6.50 2.52
CA PRO A 92 8.73 6.08 1.42
C PRO A 92 8.99 4.64 0.98
N LEU A 93 10.26 4.20 1.02
CA LEU A 93 10.65 2.83 0.69
C LEU A 93 10.05 1.84 1.68
N ALA A 94 10.28 2.05 2.98
CA ALA A 94 9.78 1.18 4.04
C ALA A 94 8.24 1.15 4.07
N LEU A 95 7.61 2.32 3.93
CA LEU A 95 6.15 2.43 3.94
C LEU A 95 5.51 1.75 2.72
N SER A 96 6.15 1.78 1.55
CA SER A 96 5.71 1.02 0.37
C SER A 96 5.82 -0.48 0.61
N ILE A 97 6.93 -0.98 1.16
CA ILE A 97 7.08 -2.43 1.47
C ILE A 97 5.99 -2.89 2.44
N ILE A 98 5.74 -2.13 3.50
CA ILE A 98 4.70 -2.44 4.48
C ILE A 98 3.31 -2.42 3.82
N SER A 99 3.03 -1.39 3.01
CA SER A 99 1.76 -1.27 2.26
C SER A 99 1.54 -2.45 1.32
N LEU A 100 2.55 -2.81 0.53
CA LEU A 100 2.56 -3.95 -0.38
C LEU A 100 2.22 -5.25 0.37
N VAL A 101 2.90 -5.54 1.48
CA VAL A 101 2.66 -6.75 2.27
C VAL A 101 1.24 -6.77 2.82
N PHE A 102 0.77 -5.66 3.38
CA PHE A 102 -0.60 -5.58 3.91
C PHE A 102 -1.64 -5.78 2.81
N VAL A 103 -1.53 -5.07 1.69
CA VAL A 103 -2.54 -5.15 0.62
C VAL A 103 -2.51 -6.51 -0.06
N VAL A 104 -1.33 -7.07 -0.37
CA VAL A 104 -1.23 -8.44 -0.92
C VAL A 104 -1.83 -9.46 0.05
N THR A 105 -1.57 -9.34 1.36
CA THR A 105 -2.13 -10.27 2.37
C THR A 105 -3.65 -10.12 2.47
N LEU A 106 -4.17 -8.89 2.51
CA LEU A 106 -5.61 -8.63 2.57
C LEU A 106 -6.33 -9.16 1.32
N THR A 107 -5.77 -8.89 0.14
CA THR A 107 -6.30 -9.38 -1.14
C THR A 107 -6.24 -10.91 -1.21
N ALA A 108 -5.12 -11.52 -0.84
CA ALA A 108 -4.98 -12.98 -0.82
C ALA A 108 -5.97 -13.64 0.14
N LEU A 109 -6.18 -13.07 1.34
CA LEU A 109 -7.15 -13.58 2.31
C LEU A 109 -8.61 -13.44 1.82
N ASP A 110 -8.95 -12.36 1.11
CA ASP A 110 -10.29 -12.18 0.51
C ASP A 110 -10.58 -13.24 -0.56
N PHE A 111 -9.56 -13.67 -1.31
CA PHE A 111 -9.68 -14.76 -2.27
C PHE A 111 -9.68 -16.15 -1.62
N ALA A 112 -8.82 -16.38 -0.61
CA ALA A 112 -8.64 -17.69 -0.01
C ALA A 112 -9.79 -18.08 0.94
N LEU A 113 -10.39 -17.12 1.64
CA LEU A 113 -11.39 -17.40 2.68
C LEU A 113 -12.76 -16.84 2.27
N VAL A 114 -13.77 -17.73 2.28
CA VAL A 114 -15.18 -17.38 2.02
C VAL A 114 -15.70 -16.34 3.01
N ASN A 115 -15.22 -16.38 4.25
CA ASN A 115 -15.64 -15.51 5.34
C ASN A 115 -14.41 -14.98 6.11
N SER A 116 -13.57 -14.19 5.44
CA SER A 116 -12.45 -13.53 6.12
C SER A 116 -12.94 -12.38 6.99
N TYR A 117 -12.46 -12.31 8.24
CA TYR A 117 -12.65 -11.14 9.09
C TYR A 117 -12.01 -9.88 8.46
N THR A 118 -10.88 -10.03 7.77
CA THR A 118 -10.15 -8.90 7.18
C THR A 118 -10.87 -8.23 6.01
N ALA A 119 -11.77 -8.95 5.36
CA ALA A 119 -12.58 -8.46 4.24
C ALA A 119 -13.82 -7.66 4.68
N ARG A 120 -14.08 -7.58 5.99
CA ARG A 120 -15.17 -6.77 6.54
C ARG A 120 -14.84 -5.28 6.41
N PRO A 121 -15.85 -4.41 6.24
CA PRO A 121 -15.60 -2.98 6.07
C PRO A 121 -14.91 -2.36 7.29
N GLN A 122 -15.18 -2.86 8.50
CA GLN A 122 -14.59 -2.32 9.73
C GLN A 122 -13.07 -2.47 9.77
N SER A 123 -12.55 -3.66 9.46
CA SER A 123 -11.11 -3.91 9.41
C SER A 123 -10.46 -3.18 8.25
N GLU A 124 -11.11 -3.13 7.10
CA GLU A 124 -10.58 -2.45 5.91
C GLU A 124 -10.47 -0.93 6.15
N ILE A 125 -11.51 -0.30 6.71
CA ILE A 125 -11.47 1.12 7.09
C ILE A 125 -10.37 1.38 8.12
N GLY A 126 -10.21 0.49 9.11
CA GLY A 126 -9.16 0.62 10.11
C GLY A 126 -7.76 0.56 9.49
N ILE A 127 -7.48 -0.46 8.68
CA ILE A 127 -6.15 -0.67 8.09
C ILE A 127 -5.81 0.43 7.09
N PHE A 128 -6.66 0.68 6.09
CA PHE A 128 -6.40 1.73 5.10
C PHE A 128 -6.46 3.14 5.72
N GLY A 129 -7.26 3.34 6.76
CA GLY A 129 -7.30 4.58 7.53
C GLY A 129 -5.97 4.88 8.22
N VAL A 130 -5.44 3.92 8.99
CA VAL A 130 -4.13 4.06 9.63
C VAL A 130 -3.02 4.22 8.60
N LEU A 131 -3.06 3.44 7.52
CA LEU A 131 -2.08 3.52 6.44
C LEU A 131 -2.12 4.91 5.77
N SER A 132 -3.30 5.47 5.54
CA SER A 132 -3.45 6.80 4.94
C SER A 132 -2.88 7.92 5.83
N ILE A 133 -3.01 7.80 7.16
CA ILE A 133 -2.43 8.76 8.12
C ILE A 133 -0.89 8.69 8.07
N PHE A 134 -0.32 7.48 8.07
CA PHE A 134 1.13 7.33 7.95
C PHE A 134 1.66 7.86 6.62
N TRP A 135 0.99 7.54 5.51
CA TRP A 135 1.33 8.13 4.21
C TRP A 135 1.30 9.66 4.28
N LEU A 136 0.22 10.27 4.79
CA LEU A 136 0.15 11.73 4.92
C LEU A 136 1.32 12.31 5.73
N ALA A 137 1.58 11.75 6.92
CA ALA A 137 2.59 12.25 7.85
C ALA A 137 4.02 12.14 7.28
N PHE A 138 4.41 10.97 6.78
CA PHE A 138 5.75 10.75 6.23
C PHE A 138 5.95 11.47 4.89
N ASN A 139 4.89 11.62 4.09
CA ASN A 139 4.95 12.37 2.83
C ASN A 139 5.14 13.86 3.07
N ALA A 140 4.46 14.42 4.06
CA ALA A 140 4.63 15.82 4.46
C ALA A 140 6.06 16.06 4.99
N PHE A 141 6.57 15.16 5.82
CA PHE A 141 7.95 15.24 6.33
C PHE A 141 9.00 15.17 5.21
N SER A 142 8.88 14.19 4.31
CA SER A 142 9.81 14.01 3.18
C SER A 142 9.75 15.20 2.21
N THR A 143 8.55 15.68 1.88
CA THR A 143 8.36 16.83 1.00
C THR A 143 8.96 18.12 1.56
N SER A 144 8.90 18.32 2.88
CA SER A 144 9.50 19.47 3.56
C SER A 144 11.02 19.51 3.40
N ARG A 145 11.68 18.35 3.50
CA ARG A 145 13.13 18.24 3.30
C ARG A 145 13.54 18.51 1.86
N TRP A 146 12.75 18.03 0.90
CA TRP A 146 13.03 18.24 -0.53
C TRP A 146 12.70 19.65 -1.03
N ARG A 147 12.30 20.58 -0.14
CA ARG A 147 12.00 21.98 -0.53
C ARG A 147 13.17 22.69 -1.18
N LEU A 148 14.41 22.30 -0.84
CA LEU A 148 15.62 22.92 -1.37
C LEU A 148 16.05 22.36 -2.73
N VAL A 149 15.44 21.27 -3.21
CA VAL A 149 15.77 20.67 -4.51
C VAL A 149 15.09 21.50 -5.61
N PRO A 150 15.84 22.01 -6.60
CA PRO A 150 15.26 22.82 -7.67
C PRO A 150 14.29 22.00 -8.53
N LEU A 151 13.17 22.62 -8.93
CA LEU A 151 12.17 21.98 -9.80
C LEU A 151 12.62 21.89 -11.27
N GLN A 152 13.68 22.61 -11.63
CA GLN A 152 14.22 22.69 -13.00
C GLN A 152 15.47 21.81 -13.11
N CYS A 153 15.28 20.49 -13.20
CA CYS A 153 16.39 19.54 -13.33
C CYS A 153 17.21 19.74 -14.62
N ASP A 154 16.63 20.40 -15.64
CA ASP A 154 17.33 20.69 -16.89
C ASP A 154 18.32 21.86 -16.76
N SER A 155 18.27 22.65 -15.68
CA SER A 155 19.27 23.70 -15.42
C SER A 155 20.63 23.16 -14.96
N ILE A 156 20.70 21.88 -14.58
CA ILE A 156 21.93 21.19 -14.21
C ILE A 156 22.80 21.03 -15.47
N PRO A 157 24.09 21.43 -15.45
CA PRO A 157 25.00 21.29 -16.59
C PRO A 157 25.08 19.86 -17.10
N SER A 158 25.33 19.69 -18.40
CA SER A 158 25.43 18.36 -19.04
C SER A 158 26.57 17.49 -18.53
N ASP A 159 27.53 18.07 -17.82
CA ASP A 159 28.66 17.35 -17.23
C ASP A 159 28.23 16.49 -16.02
N PHE A 160 27.06 16.77 -15.45
CA PHE A 160 26.49 16.12 -14.26
C PHE A 160 25.21 15.34 -14.62
N LEU A 161 25.35 14.33 -15.49
CA LEU A 161 24.21 13.56 -16.00
C LEU A 161 23.50 12.77 -14.90
N ASP A 162 24.24 12.19 -13.97
CA ASP A 162 23.68 11.33 -12.92
C ASP A 162 22.81 12.14 -11.94
N GLU A 163 23.26 13.34 -11.57
CA GLU A 163 22.51 14.27 -10.71
C GLU A 163 21.23 14.77 -11.38
N ARG A 164 21.29 14.99 -12.70
CA ARG A 164 20.11 15.35 -13.50
C ARG A 164 19.09 14.21 -13.52
N HIS A 165 19.52 12.97 -13.70
CA HIS A 165 18.63 11.80 -13.64
C HIS A 165 18.05 11.61 -12.24
N TRP A 166 18.87 11.72 -11.19
CA TRP A 166 18.43 11.67 -9.80
C TRP A 166 17.38 12.73 -9.48
N CYS A 167 17.57 13.96 -9.96
CA CYS A 167 16.60 15.05 -9.78
C CYS A 167 15.24 14.72 -10.42
N LYS A 168 15.24 14.15 -11.64
CA LYS A 168 14.01 13.74 -12.35
C LYS A 168 13.30 12.61 -11.61
N ASP A 169 14.03 11.61 -11.14
CA ASP A 169 13.49 10.48 -10.38
C ASP A 169 12.91 10.94 -9.03
N LEU A 170 13.57 11.88 -8.34
CA LEU A 170 13.08 12.46 -7.09
C LEU A 170 11.79 13.28 -7.30
N GLN A 171 11.72 14.04 -8.39
CA GLN A 171 10.51 14.78 -8.75
C GLN A 171 9.33 13.84 -9.05
N ALA A 172 9.58 12.74 -9.77
CA ALA A 172 8.57 11.70 -10.01
C ALA A 172 8.15 11.03 -8.69
N LEU A 173 9.11 10.64 -7.85
CA LEU A 173 8.82 10.02 -6.55
C LEU A 173 7.90 10.92 -5.72
N LYS A 174 8.20 12.22 -5.66
CA LYS A 174 7.39 13.19 -4.93
C LYS A 174 5.93 13.20 -5.39
N SER A 175 5.65 13.18 -6.69
CA SER A 175 4.26 13.19 -7.18
C SER A 175 3.56 11.84 -6.94
N PHE A 176 4.21 10.71 -7.22
CA PHE A 176 3.62 9.38 -7.04
C PHE A 176 3.30 9.06 -5.58
N VAL A 177 4.13 9.51 -4.66
CA VAL A 177 3.91 9.36 -3.21
C VAL A 177 2.61 10.06 -2.75
N TRP A 178 2.30 11.25 -3.29
CA TRP A 178 1.03 11.95 -3.02
C TRP A 178 -0.16 11.26 -3.71
N ILE A 179 0.03 10.75 -4.94
CA ILE A 179 -1.00 9.96 -5.64
C ILE A 179 -1.34 8.70 -4.84
N ASN A 180 -0.34 8.00 -4.30
CA ASN A 180 -0.54 6.80 -3.49
C ASN A 180 -1.36 7.10 -2.23
N PHE A 181 -1.05 8.21 -1.54
CA PHE A 181 -1.85 8.72 -0.43
C PHE A 181 -3.31 8.97 -0.83
N LEU A 182 -3.55 9.67 -1.95
CA LEU A 182 -4.91 9.99 -2.41
C LEU A 182 -5.71 8.74 -2.75
N ILE A 183 -5.08 7.72 -3.35
CA ILE A 183 -5.74 6.44 -3.63
C ILE A 183 -6.09 5.73 -2.32
N CYS A 184 -5.13 5.61 -1.39
CA CYS A 184 -5.34 4.99 -0.07
C CYS A 184 -6.48 5.67 0.72
N PHE A 185 -6.46 7.01 0.75
CA PHE A 185 -7.49 7.82 1.40
C PHE A 185 -8.83 7.68 0.68
N GLY A 186 -8.83 7.68 -0.65
CA GLY A 186 -10.02 7.46 -1.49
C GLY A 186 -10.69 6.12 -1.22
N ILE A 187 -9.92 5.03 -1.12
CA ILE A 187 -10.42 3.70 -0.74
C ILE A 187 -11.08 3.76 0.64
N THR A 188 -10.41 4.38 1.63
CA THR A 188 -10.93 4.52 2.99
C THR A 188 -12.26 5.27 3.02
N LEU A 189 -12.32 6.44 2.35
CA LEU A 189 -13.54 7.25 2.27
C LEU A 189 -14.65 6.54 1.52
N PHE A 190 -14.35 5.87 0.41
CA PHE A 190 -15.33 5.12 -0.37
C PHE A 190 -15.97 4.01 0.48
N THR A 191 -15.14 3.20 1.14
CA THR A 191 -15.63 2.11 2.02
C THR A 191 -16.41 2.64 3.20
N LEU A 192 -15.94 3.72 3.85
CA LEU A 192 -16.65 4.36 4.96
C LEU A 192 -18.02 4.91 4.53
N ARG A 193 -18.07 5.69 3.43
CA ARG A 193 -19.30 6.26 2.89
C ARG A 193 -20.28 5.16 2.50
N TYR A 194 -19.81 4.09 1.87
CA TYR A 194 -20.63 2.95 1.50
C TYR A 194 -21.22 2.26 2.73
N ALA A 195 -20.40 1.98 3.75
CA ALA A 195 -20.84 1.33 4.99
C ALA A 195 -21.89 2.18 5.74
N ILE A 196 -21.66 3.49 5.89
CA ILE A 196 -22.61 4.40 6.52
C ILE A 196 -23.92 4.48 5.71
N SER A 197 -23.84 4.55 4.38
CA SER A 197 -25.02 4.63 3.52
C SER A 197 -25.89 3.37 3.66
N GLN A 198 -25.28 2.18 3.69
CA GLN A 198 -26.02 0.92 3.89
C GLN A 198 -26.60 0.81 5.31
N TYR A 199 -25.85 1.25 6.32
CA TYR A 199 -26.34 1.28 7.70
C TYR A 199 -27.59 2.16 7.84
N ASN A 200 -27.58 3.35 7.24
CA ASN A 200 -28.71 4.27 7.26
C ASN A 200 -29.95 3.75 6.50
N ARG A 201 -29.77 2.79 5.59
CA ARG A 201 -30.87 2.10 4.88
C ARG A 201 -31.47 0.94 5.69
N GLY A 202 -30.99 0.69 6.91
CA GLY A 202 -31.45 -0.41 7.77
C GLY A 202 -30.68 -1.72 7.59
N ASN A 203 -29.71 -1.78 6.67
CA ASN A 203 -28.91 -2.98 6.40
C ASN A 203 -27.78 -3.14 7.43
N LYS A 204 -28.13 -3.49 8.68
CA LYS A 204 -27.17 -3.63 9.78
C LYS A 204 -26.16 -4.76 9.58
N HIS A 205 -26.47 -5.74 8.73
CA HIS A 205 -25.58 -6.86 8.41
C HIS A 205 -24.37 -6.48 7.54
N VAL A 206 -24.31 -5.25 7.01
CA VAL A 206 -23.17 -4.75 6.22
C VAL A 206 -21.82 -4.89 6.94
N PHE A 207 -21.81 -4.80 8.27
CA PHE A 207 -20.58 -4.92 9.06
C PHE A 207 -20.16 -6.37 9.35
N GLN A 208 -21.06 -7.33 9.17
CA GLN A 208 -20.82 -8.73 9.50
C GLN A 208 -20.32 -9.53 8.29
N MET A 209 -20.54 -9.03 7.08
CA MET A 209 -20.23 -9.70 5.82
C MET A 209 -19.14 -8.98 5.01
N PRO A 210 -18.36 -9.71 4.19
CA PRO A 210 -17.37 -9.12 3.31
C PRO A 210 -18.04 -8.35 2.16
N LEU A 211 -17.51 -7.16 1.84
CA LEU A 211 -18.08 -6.28 0.80
C LEU A 211 -18.05 -6.89 -0.60
N SER A 212 -17.10 -7.79 -0.88
CA SER A 212 -16.97 -8.49 -2.16
C SER A 212 -18.21 -9.31 -2.51
N ARG A 213 -18.97 -9.77 -1.50
CA ARG A 213 -20.14 -10.65 -1.64
C ARG A 213 -21.45 -10.04 -1.13
N TYR A 214 -21.41 -8.79 -0.67
CA TYR A 214 -22.57 -8.12 -0.11
C TYR A 214 -23.67 -7.95 -1.18
N GLN A 215 -24.87 -8.45 -0.86
CA GLN A 215 -26.09 -8.28 -1.66
C GLN A 215 -27.11 -7.52 -0.82
N PRO A 216 -27.49 -6.29 -1.20
CA PRO A 216 -28.42 -5.48 -0.42
C PRO A 216 -29.86 -6.02 -0.44
N ASP A 217 -30.21 -6.83 -1.45
CA ASP A 217 -31.58 -7.26 -1.74
C ASP A 217 -31.92 -8.67 -1.23
N LEU A 218 -31.13 -9.21 -0.29
CA LEU A 218 -31.53 -10.39 0.48
C LEU A 218 -32.67 -10.00 1.42
N ASN A 219 -33.85 -9.75 0.85
CA ASN A 219 -35.10 -9.69 1.57
C ASN A 219 -35.21 -10.99 2.36
N VAL A 220 -35.26 -10.87 3.68
CA VAL A 220 -35.55 -11.94 4.64
C VAL A 220 -37.04 -12.31 4.52
N ASN A 221 -37.50 -12.58 3.31
CA ASN A 221 -38.84 -13.06 3.04
C ASN A 221 -38.72 -14.57 2.79
N ASN A 222 -38.86 -15.33 3.87
CA ASN A 222 -39.42 -16.68 3.93
C ASN A 222 -38.69 -17.94 3.43
N ASP A 223 -37.51 -17.90 2.81
CA ASP A 223 -36.84 -19.16 2.44
C ASP A 223 -35.86 -19.61 3.54
N GLY A 224 -36.40 -20.42 4.46
CA GLY A 224 -35.80 -20.95 5.69
C GLY A 224 -34.57 -21.85 5.52
N LEU A 225 -33.49 -21.36 4.90
CA LEU A 225 -32.17 -21.98 5.01
C LEU A 225 -31.30 -21.23 6.04
N SER A 226 -31.59 -21.54 7.30
CA SER A 226 -30.72 -21.29 8.46
C SER A 226 -29.36 -21.97 8.24
N PHE A 227 -28.37 -21.25 7.71
CA PHE A 227 -26.99 -21.76 7.60
C PHE A 227 -25.99 -21.09 8.54
N TYR A 228 -26.39 -20.10 9.35
CA TYR A 228 -25.50 -19.49 10.34
C TYR A 228 -26.21 -19.22 11.67
N GLY A 229 -26.21 -20.23 12.54
CA GLY A 229 -25.98 -20.06 13.99
C GLY A 229 -26.72 -18.94 14.71
N GLY A 230 -28.05 -18.93 14.65
CA GLY A 230 -28.89 -18.12 15.52
C GLY A 230 -28.84 -18.59 16.97
N ARG A 231 -27.78 -18.22 17.69
CA ARG A 231 -27.62 -18.44 19.15
C ARG A 231 -28.20 -17.24 19.91
N GLY A 232 -29.49 -16.97 19.77
CA GLY A 232 -30.01 -15.64 20.17
C GLY A 232 -31.48 -15.47 20.54
N SER A 233 -32.29 -16.50 20.74
CA SER A 233 -33.70 -16.26 21.13
C SER A 233 -34.31 -17.18 22.19
N GLU A 234 -33.56 -18.13 22.75
CA GLU A 234 -34.09 -19.01 23.80
C GLU A 234 -34.07 -18.37 25.21
N PHE A 235 -33.37 -17.24 25.40
CA PHE A 235 -33.21 -16.64 26.72
C PHE A 235 -34.33 -15.67 27.14
N LEU A 236 -35.33 -15.43 26.29
CA LEU A 236 -36.47 -14.53 26.62
C LEU A 236 -37.78 -15.25 26.97
N GLN A 237 -37.76 -16.58 27.12
CA GLN A 237 -38.97 -17.34 27.51
C GLN A 237 -39.14 -17.56 29.02
N PHE A 238 -38.17 -17.19 29.86
CA PHE A 238 -38.23 -17.50 31.30
C PHE A 238 -38.77 -16.39 32.22
N GLU A 239 -39.19 -15.23 31.69
CA GLU A 239 -39.63 -14.09 32.55
C GLU A 239 -41.16 -13.91 32.65
N LYS A 240 -41.95 -14.97 32.41
CA LYS A 240 -43.42 -14.89 32.51
C LYS A 240 -44.09 -15.95 33.39
N LEU A 241 -43.32 -16.56 34.29
CA LEU A 241 -43.82 -17.52 35.29
C LEU A 241 -43.52 -17.01 36.71
N THR A 242 -44.09 -15.87 37.09
CA THR A 242 -44.27 -15.44 38.49
C THR A 242 -45.43 -14.48 38.58
#